data_AF-W4F9L5-F1
#
_entry.id   AF-W4F9L5-F1
#
_cell.length_a   1.000
_cell.length_b   1.000
_cell.length_c   1.000
_cell.angle_alpha   90.00
_cell.angle_beta   90.00
_cell.angle_gamma   90.00
#
_symmetry.space_group_name_H-M   'P 1'
#
loop_
_entity.id
_entity.type
_entity.pdbx_description
1 polymer ?
#
loop_
_entity_poly.entity_id
_entity_poly.type
_entity_poly.pdbx_seq_one_letter_code
_entity_poly.pdbx_strand_id
1 'polypeptide(L)'
;EYDELHAEGVALEKSLEEPKTLRYLRCLELSSKILQFTRQSLKNAMIANILHLILPAVDSDIPALREKGLECLGLYCLLDRKMALNHTIVFWRVLNADDEDGDSKHTCIRVLLDFFAAFKSFEITPVEEDGDMITSGSILDGLATYFCVNEHQLDTWDLQTQTLVVEGFIKLFLLKRIADST
;
A
#
# COMPACT_ATOMS: atom_id res chain seq x y z
N GLU A 1 -14.80 -26.09 0.27
CA GLU A 1 -14.43 -24.90 1.05
C GLU A 1 -13.23 -25.12 1.96
N TYR A 2 -13.32 -25.79 3.12
CA TYR A 2 -12.15 -25.98 4.00
C TYR A 2 -11.00 -26.76 3.34
N ASP A 3 -11.29 -27.87 2.66
CA ASP A 3 -10.26 -28.68 1.98
C ASP A 3 -9.64 -27.96 0.76
N GLU A 4 -10.39 -27.05 0.14
CA GLU A 4 -9.92 -26.24 -1.00
C GLU A 4 -9.01 -25.12 -0.52
N LEU A 5 -9.42 -24.38 0.52
CA LEU A 5 -8.60 -23.34 1.17
C LEU A 5 -7.31 -23.93 1.76
N HIS A 6 -7.38 -25.12 2.34
CA HIS A 6 -6.18 -25.79 2.85
C HIS A 6 -5.23 -26.22 1.72
N ALA A 7 -5.76 -26.75 0.62
CA ALA A 7 -4.95 -27.11 -0.55
C ALA A 7 -4.29 -25.88 -1.20
N GLU A 8 -5.01 -24.76 -1.26
CA GLU A 8 -4.50 -23.48 -1.74
C GLU A 8 -3.37 -22.94 -0.84
N GLY A 9 -3.56 -22.95 0.49
CA GLY A 9 -2.54 -22.57 1.44
C GLY A 9 -1.25 -23.39 1.31
N VAL A 10 -1.37 -24.72 1.17
CA VAL A 10 -0.21 -25.60 0.97
C VAL A 10 0.49 -25.35 -0.38
N ALA A 11 -0.27 -25.02 -1.43
CA ALA A 11 0.30 -24.67 -2.73
C ALA A 11 1.08 -23.34 -2.66
N LEU A 12 0.55 -22.34 -1.95
CA LEU A 12 1.20 -21.06 -1.72
C LEU A 12 2.49 -21.23 -0.89
N GLU A 13 2.46 -21.99 0.20
CA GLU A 13 3.66 -22.30 1.00
C GLU A 13 4.76 -22.92 0.14
N LYS A 14 4.40 -23.90 -0.69
CA LYS A 14 5.34 -24.53 -1.61
C LYS A 14 5.92 -23.55 -2.64
N SER A 15 5.11 -22.63 -3.16
CA SER A 15 5.56 -21.59 -4.09
C SER A 15 6.49 -20.57 -3.43
N LEU A 16 6.29 -20.31 -2.14
CA LEU A 16 7.14 -19.44 -1.33
C LEU A 16 8.51 -20.06 -1.07
N GLU A 17 8.56 -21.37 -0.82
CA GLU A 17 9.80 -22.13 -0.61
C GLU A 17 10.66 -22.27 -1.88
N GLU A 18 10.13 -21.92 -3.05
CA GLU A 18 10.91 -21.97 -4.28
C GLU A 18 12.14 -21.05 -4.19
N PRO A 19 13.35 -21.56 -4.49
CA PRO A 19 14.58 -20.77 -4.36
C PRO A 19 14.57 -19.47 -5.19
N LYS A 20 13.78 -19.42 -6.27
CA LYS A 20 13.62 -18.22 -7.09
C LYS A 20 12.79 -17.16 -6.37
N THR A 21 11.66 -17.54 -5.79
CA THR A 21 10.78 -16.67 -4.98
C THR A 21 11.53 -16.06 -3.81
N LEU A 22 12.26 -16.87 -3.05
CA LEU A 22 13.06 -16.38 -1.91
C LEU A 22 14.16 -15.40 -2.33
N ARG A 23 14.82 -15.65 -3.47
CA ARG A 23 15.81 -14.71 -4.02
C ARG A 23 15.16 -13.41 -4.45
N TYR A 24 13.98 -13.48 -5.05
CA TYR A 24 13.25 -12.31 -5.49
C TYR A 24 12.82 -11.46 -4.29
N LEU A 25 12.24 -12.07 -3.26
CA LEU A 25 11.95 -11.43 -1.98
C LEU A 25 13.18 -10.73 -1.42
N ARG A 26 14.34 -11.41 -1.42
CA ARG A 26 15.59 -10.82 -0.94
C ARG A 26 16.01 -9.60 -1.75
N CYS A 27 15.83 -9.62 -3.07
CA CYS A 27 16.10 -8.46 -3.93
C CYS A 27 15.14 -7.30 -3.63
N LEU A 28 13.86 -7.57 -3.37
CA LEU A 28 12.88 -6.55 -2.97
C LEU A 28 13.21 -5.96 -1.60
N GLU A 29 13.62 -6.78 -0.62
CA GLU A 29 14.08 -6.30 0.70
C GLU A 29 15.25 -5.33 0.58
N LEU A 30 16.27 -5.68 -0.20
CA LEU A 30 17.41 -4.80 -0.42
C LEU A 30 16.99 -3.52 -1.13
N SER A 31 16.10 -3.62 -2.11
CA SER A 31 15.55 -2.47 -2.84
C SER A 31 14.76 -1.55 -1.92
N SER A 32 13.94 -2.09 -1.03
CA SER A 32 13.18 -1.31 -0.04
C SER A 32 14.13 -0.54 0.89
N LYS A 33 15.24 -1.15 1.32
CA LYS A 33 16.27 -0.44 2.10
C LYS A 33 16.99 0.63 1.29
N ILE A 34 17.31 0.38 0.02
CA ILE A 34 17.89 1.41 -0.86
C ILE A 34 16.92 2.60 -0.98
N LEU A 35 15.64 2.35 -1.22
CA LEU A 35 14.62 3.40 -1.38
C LEU A 35 14.37 4.16 -0.07
N GLN A 36 14.42 3.51 1.09
CA GLN A 36 14.27 4.16 2.42
C GLN A 36 15.40 5.15 2.72
N PHE A 37 16.64 4.86 2.31
CA PHE A 37 17.80 5.65 2.70
C PHE A 37 18.40 6.50 1.56
N THR A 38 17.94 6.32 0.33
CA THR A 38 18.46 7.07 -0.81
C THR A 38 18.14 8.56 -0.69
N ARG A 39 19.12 9.38 -1.03
CA ARG A 39 18.94 10.82 -1.26
C ARG A 39 18.90 11.15 -2.76
N GLN A 40 18.96 10.13 -3.60
CA GLN A 40 18.97 10.29 -5.05
C GLN A 40 17.54 10.33 -5.57
N SER A 41 17.30 11.20 -6.55
CA SER A 41 16.04 11.24 -7.28
C SER A 41 15.97 10.13 -8.34
N LEU A 42 14.79 9.94 -8.92
CA LEU A 42 14.55 9.04 -10.06
C LEU A 42 15.31 9.43 -11.34
N LYS A 43 16.08 10.53 -11.34
CA LYS A 43 17.04 10.82 -12.42
C LYS A 43 18.24 9.87 -12.40
N ASN A 44 18.53 9.24 -11.26
CA ASN A 44 19.53 8.18 -11.21
C ASN A 44 18.96 6.92 -11.87
N ALA A 45 19.59 6.49 -12.96
CA ALA A 45 19.14 5.33 -13.73
C ALA A 45 19.06 4.04 -12.89
N MET A 46 19.96 3.84 -11.92
CA MET A 46 19.88 2.66 -11.06
C MET A 46 18.63 2.69 -10.19
N ILE A 47 18.31 3.84 -9.58
CA ILE A 47 17.10 3.99 -8.77
C ILE A 47 15.84 3.86 -9.64
N ALA A 48 15.82 4.52 -10.80
CA ALA A 48 14.71 4.42 -11.74
C ALA A 48 14.43 2.97 -12.15
N ASN A 49 15.49 2.21 -12.44
CA ASN A 49 15.38 0.82 -12.91
C ASN A 49 14.91 -0.16 -11.83
N ILE A 50 14.94 0.20 -10.54
CA ILE A 50 14.34 -0.62 -9.48
C ILE A 50 12.85 -0.87 -9.77
N LEU A 51 12.16 0.05 -10.46
CA LEU A 51 10.76 -0.12 -10.81
C LEU A 51 10.48 -1.41 -11.61
N HIS A 52 11.42 -1.84 -12.47
CA HIS A 52 11.28 -3.09 -13.23
C HIS A 52 11.35 -4.34 -12.35
N LEU A 53 11.95 -4.23 -11.17
CA LEU A 53 11.91 -5.28 -10.15
C LEU A 53 10.62 -5.21 -9.32
N ILE A 54 10.05 -4.02 -9.13
CA ILE A 54 8.88 -3.81 -8.27
C ILE A 54 7.59 -4.24 -8.95
N LEU A 55 7.34 -3.78 -10.18
CA LEU A 55 6.04 -3.99 -10.84
C LEU A 55 5.64 -5.46 -10.95
N PRO A 56 6.52 -6.41 -11.36
CA PRO A 56 6.14 -7.81 -11.40
C PRO A 56 5.89 -8.43 -10.02
N ALA A 57 6.41 -7.83 -8.93
CA ALA A 57 6.14 -8.28 -7.57
C ALA A 57 4.75 -7.84 -7.13
N VAL A 58 4.33 -6.62 -7.48
CA VAL A 58 2.97 -6.11 -7.19
C VAL A 58 1.91 -6.96 -7.89
N ASP A 59 2.19 -7.43 -9.11
CA ASP A 59 1.27 -8.30 -9.87
C ASP A 59 1.39 -9.80 -9.50
N SER A 60 2.16 -10.14 -8.47
CA SER A 60 2.43 -11.54 -8.09
C SER A 60 1.23 -12.19 -7.39
N ASP A 61 0.94 -13.45 -7.72
CA ASP A 61 -0.04 -14.28 -7.01
C ASP A 61 0.42 -14.69 -5.60
N ILE A 62 1.73 -14.63 -5.34
CA ILE A 62 2.32 -14.96 -4.03
C ILE A 62 2.15 -13.75 -3.10
N PRO A 63 1.37 -13.84 -1.99
CA PRO A 63 1.06 -12.70 -1.12
C PRO A 63 2.30 -12.00 -0.56
N ALA A 64 3.31 -12.75 -0.09
CA ALA A 64 4.55 -12.17 0.44
C ALA A 64 5.33 -11.34 -0.60
N LEU A 65 5.30 -11.74 -1.88
CA LEU A 65 5.93 -10.95 -2.96
C LEU A 65 5.10 -9.69 -3.24
N ARG A 66 3.77 -9.83 -3.27
CA ARG A 66 2.82 -8.73 -3.50
C ARG A 66 2.94 -7.66 -2.44
N GLU A 67 2.84 -8.03 -1.16
CA GLU A 67 3.00 -7.14 -0.01
C GLU A 67 4.34 -6.39 -0.10
N LYS A 68 5.44 -7.12 -0.35
CA LYS A 68 6.76 -6.50 -0.45
C LYS A 68 6.92 -5.61 -1.68
N GLY A 69 6.28 -5.99 -2.78
CA GLY A 69 6.17 -5.19 -4.00
C GLY A 69 5.46 -3.86 -3.72
N LEU A 70 4.33 -3.90 -3.01
CA LEU A 70 3.55 -2.72 -2.62
C LEU A 70 4.36 -1.79 -1.69
N GLU A 71 5.08 -2.34 -0.70
CA GLU A 71 5.99 -1.54 0.14
C GLU A 71 7.04 -0.83 -0.72
N CYS A 72 7.69 -1.56 -1.63
CA CYS A 72 8.71 -0.98 -2.49
C CYS A 72 8.13 0.07 -3.44
N LEU A 73 6.95 -0.16 -4.01
CA LEU A 73 6.26 0.80 -4.87
C LEU A 73 5.92 2.08 -4.11
N GLY A 74 5.43 1.96 -2.87
CA GLY A 74 5.16 3.10 -2.00
C GLY A 74 6.41 3.94 -1.74
N LEU A 75 7.51 3.30 -1.34
CA LEU A 75 8.80 3.96 -1.12
C LEU A 75 9.34 4.61 -2.41
N TYR A 76 9.22 3.93 -3.55
CA TYR A 76 9.61 4.47 -4.86
C TYR A 76 8.79 5.72 -5.20
N CYS A 77 7.48 5.69 -4.95
CA CYS A 77 6.58 6.80 -5.20
C CYS A 77 6.88 8.03 -4.32
N LEU A 78 7.39 7.83 -3.10
CA LEU A 78 7.81 8.95 -2.24
C LEU A 78 9.01 9.74 -2.81
N LEU A 79 9.75 9.19 -3.77
CA LEU A 79 10.84 9.89 -4.44
C LEU A 79 10.37 10.88 -5.52
N ASP A 80 9.14 10.72 -6.02
CA ASP A 80 8.58 11.58 -7.07
C ASP A 80 7.06 11.65 -7.02
N ARG A 81 6.53 12.88 -6.85
CA ARG A 81 5.09 13.12 -6.73
C ARG A 81 4.28 12.59 -7.91
N LYS A 82 4.82 12.66 -9.14
CA LYS A 82 4.10 12.18 -10.33
C LYS A 82 3.97 10.65 -10.28
N MET A 83 4.98 9.94 -9.80
CA MET A 83 4.90 8.49 -9.60
C MET A 83 3.83 8.13 -8.56
N ALA A 84 3.79 8.83 -7.43
CA ALA A 84 2.75 8.63 -6.43
C ALA A 84 1.34 8.83 -7.00
N LEU A 85 1.10 9.94 -7.72
CA LEU A 85 -0.19 10.21 -8.35
C LEU A 85 -0.61 9.12 -9.34
N ASN A 86 0.32 8.65 -10.17
CA ASN A 86 0.04 7.63 -11.18
C ASN A 86 -0.29 6.25 -10.59
N HIS A 87 0.30 5.91 -9.45
CA HIS A 87 0.15 4.57 -8.85
C HIS A 87 -0.79 4.54 -7.64
N THR A 88 -1.34 5.69 -7.21
CA THR A 88 -2.27 5.74 -6.07
C THR A 88 -3.45 4.78 -6.25
N ILE A 89 -3.97 4.67 -7.48
CA ILE A 89 -5.10 3.79 -7.78
C ILE A 89 -4.79 2.31 -7.55
N VAL A 90 -3.52 1.90 -7.67
CA VAL A 90 -3.10 0.51 -7.41
C VAL A 90 -3.34 0.16 -5.95
N PHE A 91 -2.90 1.04 -5.03
CA PHE A 91 -3.11 0.84 -3.59
C PHE A 91 -4.59 0.89 -3.20
N TRP A 92 -5.37 1.76 -3.84
CA TRP A 92 -6.81 1.82 -3.63
C TRP A 92 -7.50 0.51 -4.02
N ARG A 93 -7.16 -0.06 -5.18
CA ARG A 93 -7.73 -1.34 -5.65
C ARG A 93 -7.39 -2.49 -4.70
N VAL A 94 -6.14 -2.60 -4.27
CA VAL A 94 -5.70 -3.61 -3.31
C VAL A 94 -6.45 -3.47 -1.98
N LEU A 95 -6.68 -2.24 -1.51
CA LEU A 95 -7.43 -1.99 -0.28
C LEU A 95 -8.88 -2.49 -0.35
N ASN A 96 -9.52 -2.33 -1.50
CA ASN A 96 -10.93 -2.66 -1.72
C ASN A 96 -11.16 -4.06 -2.31
N ALA A 97 -10.09 -4.83 -2.59
CA ALA A 97 -10.22 -6.20 -3.03
C ALA A 97 -10.66 -7.12 -1.87
N ASP A 98 -11.72 -7.89 -2.07
CA ASP A 98 -12.32 -8.75 -1.03
C ASP A 98 -11.39 -9.91 -0.61
N ASP A 99 -10.62 -10.44 -1.57
CA ASP A 99 -9.74 -11.60 -1.44
C ASP A 99 -8.29 -11.25 -1.06
N GLU A 100 -7.99 -9.96 -0.88
CA GLU A 100 -6.64 -9.51 -0.56
C GLU A 100 -6.30 -9.64 0.93
N ASP A 101 -5.09 -10.10 1.21
CA ASP A 101 -4.57 -10.34 2.56
C ASP A 101 -4.46 -9.06 3.42
N GLY A 102 -4.58 -9.24 4.74
CA GLY A 102 -4.52 -8.17 5.72
C GLY A 102 -3.20 -7.38 5.71
N ASP A 103 -2.05 -8.03 5.50
CA ASP A 103 -0.74 -7.37 5.50
C ASP A 103 -0.56 -6.47 4.26
N SER A 104 -1.07 -6.91 3.10
CA SER A 104 -1.15 -6.08 1.89
C SER A 104 -2.01 -4.84 2.10
N LYS A 105 -3.20 -5.00 2.71
CA LYS A 105 -4.10 -3.88 3.03
C LYS A 105 -3.46 -2.92 4.03
N HIS A 106 -2.85 -3.43 5.09
CA HIS A 106 -2.11 -2.66 6.08
C HIS A 106 -0.99 -1.83 5.41
N THR A 107 -0.22 -2.46 4.52
CA THR A 107 0.82 -1.79 3.74
C THR A 107 0.25 -0.69 2.85
N CYS A 108 -0.87 -0.92 2.18
CA CYS A 108 -1.54 0.08 1.34
C CYS A 108 -2.01 1.30 2.15
N ILE A 109 -2.64 1.09 3.31
CA ILE A 109 -3.07 2.16 4.21
C ILE A 109 -1.89 3.04 4.60
N ARG A 110 -0.78 2.43 5.03
CA ARG A 110 0.45 3.15 5.39
C ARG A 110 0.95 4.00 4.23
N VAL A 111 1.06 3.41 3.04
CA VAL A 111 1.57 4.09 1.84
C VAL A 111 0.69 5.27 1.44
N LEU A 112 -0.64 5.10 1.43
CA LEU A 112 -1.58 6.16 1.11
C LEU A 112 -1.47 7.33 2.09
N LEU A 113 -1.44 7.06 3.39
CA LEU A 113 -1.24 8.08 4.43
C LEU A 113 0.09 8.82 4.26
N ASP A 114 1.17 8.09 3.93
CA ASP A 114 2.47 8.69 3.66
C ASP A 114 2.43 9.62 2.43
N PHE A 115 1.69 9.28 1.37
CA PHE A 115 1.52 10.15 0.20
C PHE A 115 0.84 11.47 0.59
N PHE A 116 -0.28 11.40 1.31
CA PHE A 116 -1.01 12.59 1.77
C PHE A 116 -0.18 13.45 2.73
N ALA A 117 0.67 12.83 3.56
CA ALA A 117 1.56 13.54 4.47
C ALA A 117 2.71 14.23 3.71
N ALA A 118 3.43 13.45 2.88
CA ALA A 118 4.65 13.86 2.20
C ALA A 118 4.38 14.94 1.14
N PHE A 119 3.31 14.81 0.37
CA PHE A 119 3.02 15.72 -0.74
C PHE A 119 1.94 16.73 -0.35
N LYS A 120 2.27 18.02 -0.37
CA LYS A 120 1.28 19.09 -0.16
C LYS A 120 0.25 19.08 -1.30
N SER A 121 -1.03 19.20 -0.95
CA SER A 121 -2.15 19.23 -1.90
C SER A 121 -2.13 18.01 -2.84
N PHE A 122 -2.11 16.81 -2.26
CA PHE A 122 -2.05 15.57 -3.01
C PHE A 122 -3.43 15.24 -3.64
N GLU A 123 -3.60 15.65 -4.89
CA GLU A 123 -4.84 15.49 -5.65
C GLU A 123 -4.61 14.55 -6.83
N ILE A 124 -5.23 13.37 -6.79
CA ILE A 124 -5.22 12.44 -7.91
C ILE A 124 -6.13 12.93 -9.03
N THR A 125 -5.82 12.52 -10.26
CA THR A 125 -6.78 12.68 -11.35
C THR A 125 -7.97 11.76 -11.06
N PRO A 126 -9.21 12.24 -11.08
CA PRO A 126 -10.36 11.38 -10.83
C PRO A 126 -10.40 10.20 -11.80
N VAL A 127 -10.64 8.99 -11.27
CA VAL A 127 -10.71 7.74 -12.04
C VAL A 127 -12.03 7.05 -11.72
N GLU A 128 -12.72 6.54 -12.74
CA GLU A 128 -13.93 5.74 -12.57
C GLU A 128 -13.54 4.27 -12.33
N GLU A 129 -13.91 3.71 -11.18
CA GLU A 129 -13.74 2.30 -10.83
C GLU A 129 -15.08 1.76 -10.32
N ASP A 130 -15.53 0.62 -10.87
CA ASP A 130 -16.76 -0.07 -10.44
C ASP A 130 -18.02 0.80 -10.36
N GLY A 131 -18.08 1.87 -11.15
CA GLY A 131 -19.20 2.82 -11.20
C GLY A 131 -19.09 4.00 -10.23
N ASP A 132 -18.03 4.05 -9.41
CA ASP A 132 -17.73 5.13 -8.49
C ASP A 132 -16.57 6.01 -9.00
N MET A 133 -16.69 7.32 -8.77
CA MET A 133 -15.63 8.27 -9.10
C MET A 133 -14.63 8.34 -7.94
N ILE A 134 -13.45 7.76 -8.13
CA ILE A 134 -12.38 7.76 -7.14
C ILE A 134 -11.62 9.08 -7.19
N THR A 135 -11.56 9.75 -6.05
CA THR A 135 -10.89 11.04 -5.84
C THR A 135 -10.00 10.97 -4.61
N SER A 136 -9.12 11.97 -4.41
CA SER A 136 -8.34 12.05 -3.17
C SER A 136 -9.22 12.12 -1.93
N GLY A 137 -10.38 12.79 -2.01
CA GLY A 137 -11.36 12.87 -0.94
C GLY A 137 -11.97 11.50 -0.63
N SER A 138 -12.46 10.78 -1.65
CA SER A 138 -13.06 9.46 -1.43
C SER A 138 -12.06 8.43 -0.90
N ILE A 139 -10.78 8.54 -1.26
CA ILE A 139 -9.72 7.72 -0.68
C ILE A 139 -9.58 8.01 0.82
N LEU A 140 -9.52 9.28 1.22
CA LEU A 140 -9.47 9.66 2.63
C LEU A 140 -10.73 9.22 3.38
N ASP A 141 -11.91 9.36 2.78
CA ASP A 141 -13.16 8.89 3.38
C ASP A 141 -13.16 7.36 3.57
N GLY A 142 -12.66 6.61 2.59
CA GLY A 142 -12.46 5.16 2.70
C GLY A 142 -11.44 4.78 3.78
N LEU A 143 -10.34 5.52 3.92
CA LEU A 143 -9.39 5.30 5.02
C LEU A 143 -10.02 5.64 6.39
N ALA A 144 -10.93 6.61 6.44
CA ALA A 144 -11.62 6.99 7.67
C ALA A 144 -12.61 5.91 8.13
N THR A 145 -13.11 5.01 7.27
CA THR A 145 -13.99 3.92 7.72
C THR A 145 -13.28 2.92 8.62
N TYR A 146 -11.95 2.91 8.62
CA TYR A 146 -11.14 2.11 9.55
C TYR A 146 -11.03 2.73 10.95
N PHE A 147 -11.60 3.92 11.17
CA PHE A 147 -11.83 4.39 12.53
C PHE A 147 -12.84 3.48 13.23
N CYS A 148 -12.45 2.91 14.38
CA CYS A 148 -13.41 2.32 15.30
C CYS A 148 -14.26 3.43 15.93
N VAL A 149 -15.34 3.82 15.25
CA VAL A 149 -16.33 4.79 15.76
C VAL A 149 -17.24 4.14 16.82
N ASN A 150 -17.28 2.81 16.88
CA ASN A 150 -18.12 2.05 17.80
C ASN A 150 -17.31 0.98 18.54
N GLU A 151 -17.39 0.96 19.88
CA GLU A 151 -16.72 -0.01 20.76
C GLU A 151 -17.10 -1.46 20.41
N HIS A 152 -18.28 -1.69 19.82
CA HIS A 152 -18.72 -3.02 19.38
C HIS A 152 -18.09 -3.49 18.06
N GLN A 153 -17.31 -2.64 17.38
CA GLN A 153 -16.59 -2.97 16.14
C GLN A 153 -15.07 -3.10 16.36
N LEU A 154 -14.60 -3.06 17.62
CA LEU A 154 -13.18 -3.21 17.96
C LEU A 154 -12.55 -4.48 17.38
N ASP A 155 -13.35 -5.56 17.20
CA ASP A 155 -12.90 -6.84 16.67
C ASP A 155 -12.90 -6.91 15.12
N THR A 156 -13.39 -5.88 14.42
CA THR A 156 -13.50 -5.92 12.93
C THR A 156 -12.18 -5.68 12.22
N TRP A 157 -11.27 -4.92 12.82
CA TRP A 157 -9.93 -4.67 12.29
C TRP A 157 -8.90 -4.87 13.39
N ASP A 158 -7.71 -5.34 13.03
CA ASP A 158 -6.64 -5.50 14.00
C ASP A 158 -6.21 -4.14 14.59
N LEU A 159 -5.76 -4.18 15.86
CA LEU A 159 -5.38 -2.98 16.59
C LEU A 159 -4.23 -2.20 15.91
N GLN A 160 -3.35 -2.87 15.16
CA GLN A 160 -2.23 -2.21 14.51
C GLN A 160 -2.71 -1.34 13.35
N THR A 161 -3.64 -1.85 12.54
CA THR A 161 -4.26 -1.08 11.44
C THR A 161 -5.05 0.11 11.97
N GLN A 162 -5.84 -0.06 13.03
CA GLN A 162 -6.55 1.06 13.67
C GLN A 162 -5.58 2.14 14.17
N THR A 163 -4.51 1.71 14.85
CA THR A 163 -3.47 2.63 15.37
C THR A 163 -2.81 3.40 14.23
N LEU A 164 -2.46 2.72 13.14
CA LEU A 164 -1.87 3.32 11.94
C LEU A 164 -2.77 4.41 11.34
N VAL A 165 -4.06 4.12 11.19
CA VAL A 165 -5.04 5.07 10.63
C VAL A 165 -5.15 6.29 11.53
N VAL A 166 -5.35 6.09 12.84
CA VAL A 166 -5.46 7.19 13.82
C VAL A 166 -4.20 8.07 13.80
N GLU A 167 -3.01 7.45 13.85
CA GLU A 167 -1.74 8.17 13.77
C GLU A 167 -1.62 8.94 12.46
N GLY A 168 -2.00 8.33 11.34
CA GLY A 168 -2.00 8.93 10.01
C GLY A 168 -2.85 10.19 9.94
N PHE A 169 -4.12 10.11 10.32
CA PHE A 169 -5.02 11.27 10.30
C PHE A 169 -4.55 12.39 11.25
N ILE A 170 -4.02 12.05 12.43
CA ILE A 170 -3.40 13.04 13.33
C ILE A 170 -2.22 13.74 12.64
N LYS A 171 -1.34 12.99 11.95
CA LYS A 171 -0.25 13.59 11.17
C LYS A 171 -0.78 14.52 10.08
N LEU A 172 -1.79 14.09 9.32
CA LEU A 172 -2.39 14.90 8.27
C LEU A 172 -2.98 16.20 8.83
N PHE A 173 -3.65 16.12 9.99
CA PHE A 173 -4.21 17.29 10.68
C PHE A 173 -3.11 18.26 11.13
N LEU A 174 -2.08 17.76 11.82
CA LEU A 174 -0.95 18.56 12.29
C LEU A 174 -0.17 19.22 11.13
N LEU A 175 -0.07 18.52 9.99
CA LEU A 175 0.55 19.02 8.76
C LEU A 175 -0.37 19.96 7.95
N LYS A 176 -1.58 20.23 8.43
CA LYS A 176 -2.62 21.04 7.76
C LYS A 176 -2.92 20.53 6.34
N ARG A 177 -2.95 19.20 6.20
CA ARG A 177 -3.34 18.48 4.97
C ARG A 177 -4.85 18.25 4.93
N ILE A 178 -5.43 18.00 6.10
CA ILE A 178 -6.87 17.97 6.33
C ILE A 178 -7.24 19.10 7.29
N ALA A 179 -8.49 19.52 7.27
CA ALA A 179 -9.04 20.53 8.17
C ALA A 179 -10.13 19.90 9.04
N ASP A 180 -10.35 20.49 10.22
CA ASP A 180 -11.54 20.18 11.00
C ASP A 180 -12.77 20.71 10.25
N SER A 181 -13.72 19.84 9.97
CA SER A 181 -15.04 20.23 9.47
C SER A 181 -15.85 20.72 10.65
N THR A 182 -15.76 22.01 10.95
CA THR A 182 -16.68 22.71 11.88
C THR A 182 -18.12 22.65 11.40
#